data_AF-A0A3S1QIT2-F1
#
_entry.id   AF-A0A3S1QIT2-F1
#
_cell.length_a   1.000
_cell.length_b   1.000
_cell.length_c   1.000
_cell.angle_alpha   90.00
_cell.angle_beta   90.00
_cell.angle_gamma   90.00
#
_symmetry.space_group_name_H-M   'P 1'
#
loop_
_entity.id
_entity.type
_entity.pdbx_description
1 polymer ?
#
loop_
_entity_poly.entity_id
_entity_poly.type
_entity_poly.pdbx_seq_one_letter_code
_entity_poly.pdbx_strand_id
1 'polypeptide(L)'
;GLPFTEPDKVVGAAHLGQSGVDEWASALLQFAGGIVAELSCSISLDQDNVLRIFGTKGRIEVPDFWFAGGNRDVGQGRIDLIRAGHARETISVNETRHVYSFEVDGAGEAILAGRQEFAWPGMSWADSLGTLRVLDKWRAAVGLEYEIEKPAKRLNTIVGRPLRTDGKAIGKRAIPGLPKPTSVVALGFEDFRTFSSGSILLDAFFEAGGNLFDTGYVYGAGYTETLLGHWLRNRGVREQSVVIGKGAHSPLCYPDVIGKQLAQSLDRLQTDHVDIYFMHRDNPDVPVGEFVDAMDAEVKAGRIRGPFGGSNWTMERMDEAIAYAERTGKQKPGALSNNFSLAEMLEPIWAGCVTSSTDDWKAWLTARQMPNFAWSSQGRGFFTDRAGRDKHDSEELVRVWYSEKNFGRRDRAIELANRLGKSPIHVALAYVLAQPFPSVPLIGPRTLDELEDSLRALDIKLSPEDVAWLDNGPERRRA
;
A
#
# COMPACT_ATOMS: atom_id res chain seq x y z
N GLY A 1 7.61 -6.96 31.69
CA GLY A 1 7.64 -7.30 30.26
C GLY A 1 6.94 -6.20 29.49
N LEU A 2 6.93 -6.27 28.16
CA LEU A 2 6.02 -5.46 27.35
C LEU A 2 4.57 -5.87 27.67
N PRO A 3 3.59 -4.96 27.59
CA PRO A 3 2.17 -5.30 27.75
C PRO A 3 1.69 -6.25 26.64
N PHE A 4 2.28 -6.16 25.44
CA PHE A 4 1.93 -6.93 24.24
C PHE A 4 3.17 -7.14 23.35
N THR A 5 3.19 -8.23 22.58
CA THR A 5 4.17 -8.48 21.52
C THR A 5 3.55 -9.31 20.38
N GLU A 6 3.89 -8.97 19.13
CA GLU A 6 3.52 -9.79 17.97
C GLU A 6 4.57 -10.86 17.68
N PRO A 7 4.17 -12.00 17.11
CA PRO A 7 5.14 -12.97 16.64
C PRO A 7 5.84 -12.45 15.37
N ASP A 8 7.16 -12.59 15.36
CA ASP A 8 8.02 -12.35 14.20
C ASP A 8 7.68 -13.31 13.05
N LYS A 9 7.27 -14.54 13.39
CA LYS A 9 6.95 -15.58 12.41
C LYS A 9 5.73 -16.39 12.85
N VAL A 10 4.89 -16.71 11.87
CA VAL A 10 3.71 -17.58 12.01
C VAL A 10 3.82 -18.66 10.93
N VAL A 11 3.77 -19.93 11.32
CA VAL A 11 3.69 -21.07 10.39
C VAL A 11 2.60 -21.99 10.91
N GLY A 12 1.69 -22.44 10.05
CA GLY A 12 0.63 -23.33 10.47
C GLY A 12 0.18 -24.31 9.40
N ALA A 13 -0.56 -25.30 9.85
CA ALA A 13 -1.24 -26.32 9.06
C ALA A 13 -2.70 -26.41 9.52
N ALA A 14 -3.60 -26.81 8.62
CA ALA A 14 -4.98 -27.06 8.95
C ALA A 14 -5.56 -28.11 8.01
N HIS A 15 -6.59 -28.82 8.47
CA HIS A 15 -7.45 -29.63 7.62
C HIS A 15 -8.80 -28.96 7.48
N LEU A 16 -9.12 -28.54 6.25
CA LEU A 16 -10.43 -27.98 5.93
C LEU A 16 -11.41 -29.12 5.65
N GLY A 17 -12.50 -29.15 6.42
CA GLY A 17 -13.60 -30.08 6.21
C GLY A 17 -14.43 -29.73 4.99
N GLN A 18 -15.47 -30.53 4.71
CA GLN A 18 -16.36 -30.31 3.56
C GLN A 18 -17.10 -28.97 3.59
N SER A 19 -17.31 -28.39 4.77
CA SER A 19 -17.93 -27.08 4.97
C SER A 19 -17.00 -25.90 4.67
N GLY A 20 -15.69 -26.16 4.44
CA GLY A 20 -14.67 -25.12 4.32
C GLY A 20 -14.23 -24.52 5.66
N VAL A 21 -14.69 -25.06 6.78
CA VAL A 21 -14.20 -24.75 8.14
C VAL A 21 -13.05 -25.70 8.46
N ASP A 22 -12.02 -25.22 9.16
CA ASP A 22 -10.96 -26.06 9.69
C ASP A 22 -11.51 -27.01 10.78
N GLU A 23 -11.41 -28.31 10.52
CA GLU A 23 -11.80 -29.36 11.48
C GLU A 23 -10.70 -29.58 12.52
N TRP A 24 -9.46 -29.26 12.15
CA TRP A 24 -8.34 -29.07 13.05
C TRP A 24 -7.33 -28.10 12.43
N ALA A 25 -6.64 -27.37 13.29
CA ALA A 25 -5.56 -26.47 12.90
C ALA A 25 -4.43 -26.53 13.94
N SER A 26 -3.18 -26.44 13.49
CA SER A 26 -2.02 -26.20 14.36
C SER A 26 -1.11 -25.08 13.82
N ALA A 27 -0.51 -24.30 14.71
CA ALA A 27 0.45 -23.26 14.36
C ALA A 27 1.62 -23.16 15.35
N LEU A 28 2.77 -22.76 14.82
CA LEU A 28 3.95 -22.34 15.54
C LEU A 28 4.13 -20.83 15.35
N LEU A 29 4.21 -20.11 16.47
CA LEU A 29 4.49 -18.69 16.54
C LEU A 29 5.87 -18.49 17.17
N GLN A 30 6.72 -17.70 16.52
CA GLN A 30 8.01 -17.30 17.06
C GLN A 30 7.97 -15.83 17.42
N PHE A 31 8.38 -15.49 18.64
CA PHE A 31 8.47 -14.14 19.15
C PHE A 31 9.92 -13.76 19.46
N ALA A 32 10.14 -12.46 19.64
CA ALA A 32 11.42 -11.93 20.08
C ALA A 32 11.88 -12.58 21.40
N GLY A 33 13.20 -12.67 21.58
CA GLY A 33 13.80 -13.30 22.77
C GLY A 33 13.74 -14.84 22.77
N GLY A 34 13.40 -15.46 21.63
CA GLY A 34 13.43 -16.91 21.46
C GLY A 34 12.21 -17.64 22.03
N ILE A 35 11.13 -16.91 22.33
CA ILE A 35 9.87 -17.51 22.79
C ILE A 35 9.18 -18.17 21.59
N VAL A 36 8.74 -19.41 21.78
CA VAL A 36 7.95 -20.17 20.80
C VAL A 36 6.63 -20.54 21.44
N ALA A 37 5.53 -20.28 20.73
CA ALA A 37 4.20 -20.76 21.10
C ALA A 37 3.72 -21.78 20.07
N GLU A 38 3.22 -22.92 20.56
CA GLU A 38 2.52 -23.91 19.76
C GLU A 38 1.03 -23.81 20.10
N LEU A 39 0.20 -23.69 19.07
CA LEU A 39 -1.25 -23.64 19.19
C LEU A 39 -1.85 -24.79 18.41
N SER A 40 -2.84 -25.45 18.99
CA SER A 40 -3.66 -26.43 18.30
C SER A 40 -5.12 -26.24 18.71
N CYS A 41 -6.01 -26.34 17.75
CA CYS A 41 -7.45 -26.34 17.97
C CYS A 41 -8.07 -27.42 17.09
N SER A 42 -9.06 -28.13 17.61
CA SER A 42 -9.75 -29.16 16.85
C SER A 42 -11.19 -29.36 17.32
N ILE A 43 -12.06 -29.66 16.36
CA ILE A 43 -13.42 -30.18 16.60
C ILE A 43 -13.55 -31.65 16.17
N SER A 44 -12.55 -32.20 15.48
CA SER A 44 -12.55 -33.54 14.88
C SER A 44 -11.57 -34.51 15.53
N LEU A 45 -10.56 -33.99 16.23
CA LEU A 45 -9.52 -34.73 16.93
C LEU A 45 -9.67 -34.52 18.44
N ASP A 46 -9.46 -35.59 19.19
CA ASP A 46 -9.41 -35.53 20.66
C ASP A 46 -8.06 -34.94 21.09
N GLN A 47 -8.08 -33.69 21.57
CA GLN A 47 -6.89 -32.94 22.02
C GLN A 47 -7.08 -32.47 23.45
N ASP A 48 -5.99 -32.48 24.23
CA ASP A 48 -5.99 -31.91 25.58
C ASP A 48 -6.34 -30.41 25.54
N ASN A 49 -7.25 -29.98 26.41
CA ASN A 49 -7.53 -28.57 26.64
C ASN A 49 -6.60 -28.01 27.73
N VAL A 50 -5.40 -27.55 27.36
CA VAL A 50 -4.39 -27.12 28.34
C VAL A 50 -3.43 -26.09 27.79
N LEU A 51 -3.18 -25.04 28.58
CA LEU A 51 -2.07 -24.11 28.35
C LEU A 51 -0.82 -24.66 29.05
N ARG A 52 0.28 -24.77 28.31
CA ARG A 52 1.58 -25.20 28.85
C ARG A 52 2.64 -24.12 28.62
N ILE A 53 3.27 -23.65 29.70
CA ILE A 53 4.35 -22.66 29.65
C ILE A 53 5.64 -23.34 30.12
N PHE A 54 6.61 -23.50 29.21
CA PHE A 54 7.88 -24.13 29.50
C PHE A 54 8.96 -23.10 29.84
N GLY A 55 9.78 -23.40 30.83
CA GLY A 55 10.94 -22.58 31.21
C GLY A 55 12.12 -23.43 31.63
N THR A 56 13.27 -22.80 31.85
CA THR A 56 14.52 -23.49 32.22
C THR A 56 14.48 -24.21 33.57
N LYS A 57 13.49 -23.89 34.43
CA LYS A 57 13.33 -24.46 35.78
C LYS A 57 12.17 -25.44 35.90
N GLY A 58 11.43 -25.71 34.82
CA GLY A 58 10.21 -26.52 34.86
C GLY A 58 9.15 -26.02 33.88
N ARG A 59 7.89 -26.37 34.14
CA ARG A 59 6.74 -25.91 33.34
C ARG A 59 5.54 -25.58 34.22
N ILE A 60 4.67 -24.74 33.69
CA ILE A 60 3.35 -24.43 34.25
C ILE A 60 2.31 -25.07 33.34
N GLU A 61 1.36 -25.80 33.91
CA GLU A 61 0.19 -26.32 33.18
C GLU A 61 -1.08 -25.67 33.75
N VAL A 62 -1.92 -25.13 32.87
CA VAL A 62 -3.26 -24.61 33.22
C VAL A 62 -4.28 -25.42 32.42
N PRO A 63 -4.81 -26.52 32.99
CA PRO A 63 -5.85 -27.31 32.34
C PRO A 63 -7.15 -26.51 32.26
N ASP A 64 -7.91 -26.73 31.19
CA ASP A 64 -9.23 -26.15 30.97
C ASP A 64 -9.30 -24.64 31.12
N PHE A 65 -8.24 -23.95 30.67
CA PHE A 65 -8.01 -22.53 30.86
C PHE A 65 -9.11 -21.62 30.29
N TRP A 66 -9.98 -22.12 29.41
CA TRP A 66 -11.20 -21.43 28.97
C TRP A 66 -12.18 -21.15 30.12
N PHE A 67 -12.14 -21.98 31.16
CA PHE A 67 -12.98 -21.85 32.35
C PHE A 67 -12.10 -21.48 33.54
N ALA A 68 -11.74 -20.19 33.65
CA ALA A 68 -10.78 -19.69 34.65
C ALA A 68 -11.09 -20.07 36.12
N GLY A 69 -12.37 -20.18 36.49
CA GLY A 69 -12.82 -20.64 37.82
C GLY A 69 -13.03 -22.15 37.93
N GLY A 70 -12.89 -22.88 36.82
CA GLY A 70 -13.33 -24.26 36.68
C GLY A 70 -14.72 -24.37 36.05
N ASN A 71 -15.15 -25.60 35.76
CA ASN A 71 -16.50 -25.88 35.29
C ASN A 71 -17.12 -27.06 36.08
N ARG A 72 -18.42 -27.31 35.87
CA ARG A 72 -19.15 -28.38 36.59
C ARG A 72 -18.63 -29.79 36.30
N ASP A 73 -18.05 -30.00 35.12
CA ASP A 73 -17.65 -31.32 34.62
C ASP A 73 -16.19 -31.65 34.96
N VAL A 74 -15.35 -30.64 35.22
CA VAL A 74 -13.89 -30.73 35.38
C VAL A 74 -13.44 -30.37 36.81
N GLY A 75 -14.25 -29.59 37.54
CA GLY A 75 -13.95 -29.14 38.92
C GLY A 75 -13.35 -27.74 38.96
N GLN A 76 -12.77 -27.35 40.12
CA GLN A 76 -12.20 -26.01 40.33
C GLN A 76 -11.02 -25.74 39.39
N GLY A 77 -10.93 -24.50 38.90
CA GLY A 77 -9.79 -24.02 38.12
C GLY A 77 -8.49 -24.16 38.91
N ARG A 78 -7.43 -24.63 38.25
CA ARG A 78 -6.13 -24.88 38.89
C ARG A 78 -4.95 -24.52 38.00
N ILE A 79 -3.82 -24.27 38.64
CA ILE A 79 -2.51 -24.03 38.01
C ILE A 79 -1.53 -25.05 38.59
N ASP A 80 -0.92 -25.87 37.75
CA ASP A 80 0.07 -26.86 38.16
C ASP A 80 1.49 -26.35 37.88
N LEU A 81 2.30 -26.19 38.92
CA LEU A 81 3.72 -25.86 38.83
C LEU A 81 4.54 -27.16 38.89
N ILE A 82 5.25 -27.47 37.81
CA ILE A 82 6.04 -28.70 37.66
C ILE A 82 7.51 -28.33 37.57
N ARG A 83 8.28 -28.54 38.63
CA ARG A 83 9.70 -28.16 38.71
C ARG A 83 10.62 -29.20 38.04
N ALA A 84 11.84 -28.79 37.71
CA ALA A 84 12.90 -29.70 37.24
C ALA A 84 13.16 -30.79 38.31
N GLY A 85 12.69 -32.02 38.04
CA GLY A 85 12.60 -33.11 39.04
C GLY A 85 11.18 -33.67 39.24
N HIS A 86 10.19 -33.14 38.51
CA HIS A 86 8.79 -33.61 38.47
C HIS A 86 8.01 -33.41 39.78
N ALA A 87 8.53 -32.63 40.73
CA ALA A 87 7.76 -32.16 41.86
C ALA A 87 6.61 -31.27 41.35
N ARG A 88 5.37 -31.70 41.63
CA ARG A 88 4.13 -31.00 41.25
C ARG A 88 3.57 -30.26 42.45
N GLU A 89 3.30 -28.98 42.26
CA GLU A 89 2.60 -28.11 43.20
C GLU A 89 1.35 -27.59 42.49
N THR A 90 0.18 -27.89 43.03
CA THR A 90 -1.12 -27.47 42.45
C THR A 90 -1.69 -26.30 43.24
N ILE A 91 -1.96 -25.21 42.55
CA ILE A 91 -2.62 -24.01 43.07
C ILE A 91 -4.08 -24.04 42.60
N SER A 92 -5.03 -24.12 43.53
CA SER A 92 -6.46 -23.92 43.21
C SER A 92 -6.75 -22.42 43.12
N VAL A 93 -7.47 -22.01 42.07
CA VAL A 93 -7.88 -20.60 41.87
C VAL A 93 -9.04 -20.24 42.81
N ASN A 94 -9.87 -21.22 43.21
CA ASN A 94 -11.03 -21.07 44.10
C ASN A 94 -11.99 -19.93 43.69
N GLU A 95 -12.13 -19.69 42.39
CA GLU A 95 -13.04 -18.69 41.85
C GLU A 95 -14.39 -19.32 41.47
N THR A 96 -15.48 -18.69 41.88
CA THR A 96 -16.84 -19.23 41.71
C THR A 96 -17.68 -18.44 40.70
N ARG A 97 -17.21 -17.25 40.30
CA ARG A 97 -17.83 -16.46 39.25
C ARG A 97 -17.62 -17.10 37.89
N HIS A 98 -18.60 -16.92 37.01
CA HIS A 98 -18.50 -17.36 35.62
C HIS A 98 -17.50 -16.47 34.87
N VAL A 99 -16.80 -17.02 33.86
CA VAL A 99 -15.80 -16.26 33.06
C VAL A 99 -16.38 -14.96 32.47
N TYR A 100 -17.60 -15.02 31.93
CA TYR A 100 -18.32 -13.85 31.42
C TYR A 100 -18.57 -12.74 32.45
N SER A 101 -18.60 -13.04 33.75
CA SER A 101 -18.72 -12.00 34.77
C SER A 101 -17.49 -11.07 34.78
N PHE A 102 -16.30 -11.64 34.56
CA PHE A 102 -15.06 -10.86 34.45
C PHE A 102 -15.01 -10.00 33.20
N GLU A 103 -15.52 -10.51 32.08
CA GLU A 103 -15.61 -9.74 30.83
C GLU A 103 -16.56 -8.55 30.99
N VAL A 104 -17.70 -8.76 31.65
CA VAL A 104 -18.68 -7.70 31.95
C VAL A 104 -18.08 -6.66 32.91
N ASP A 105 -17.40 -7.11 33.98
CA ASP A 105 -16.73 -6.21 34.93
C ASP A 105 -15.64 -5.39 34.22
N GLY A 106 -14.78 -6.03 33.42
CA GLY A 106 -13.73 -5.36 32.66
C GLY A 106 -14.26 -4.34 31.64
N ALA A 107 -15.34 -4.68 30.94
CA ALA A 107 -16.03 -3.74 30.05
C ALA A 107 -16.66 -2.57 30.84
N GLY A 108 -17.33 -2.85 31.96
CA GLY A 108 -17.92 -1.85 32.83
C GLY A 108 -16.88 -0.87 33.38
N GLU A 109 -15.74 -1.37 33.85
CA GLU A 109 -14.61 -0.56 34.33
C GLU A 109 -14.01 0.32 33.23
N ALA A 110 -13.87 -0.20 32.01
CA ALA A 110 -13.40 0.58 30.87
C ALA A 110 -14.36 1.72 30.54
N ILE A 111 -15.66 1.43 30.43
CA ILE A 111 -16.70 2.42 30.12
C ILE A 111 -16.78 3.50 31.19
N LEU A 112 -16.83 3.13 32.47
CA LEU A 112 -16.90 4.07 33.60
C LEU A 112 -15.68 4.98 33.66
N ALA A 113 -14.52 4.50 33.23
CA ALA A 113 -13.29 5.28 33.13
C ALA A 113 -13.13 6.04 31.80
N GLY A 114 -14.13 6.00 30.91
CA GLY A 114 -14.07 6.67 29.60
C GLY A 114 -13.06 6.05 28.62
N ARG A 115 -12.68 4.79 28.81
CA ARG A 115 -11.77 4.05 27.93
C ARG A 115 -12.54 3.22 26.91
N GLN A 116 -11.91 2.95 25.77
CA GLN A 116 -12.44 2.09 24.70
C GLN A 116 -11.72 0.74 24.58
N GLU A 117 -10.79 0.47 25.50
CA GLU A 117 -10.00 -0.76 25.60
C GLU A 117 -9.75 -1.09 27.07
N PHE A 118 -9.32 -2.33 27.35
CA PHE A 118 -9.03 -2.75 28.71
C PHE A 118 -7.66 -2.23 29.16
N ALA A 119 -7.55 -1.92 30.46
CA ALA A 119 -6.25 -1.65 31.05
C ALA A 119 -5.48 -2.97 31.23
N TRP A 120 -4.15 -2.93 31.12
CA TRP A 120 -3.30 -4.07 31.45
C TRP A 120 -3.66 -4.64 32.84
N PRO A 121 -3.80 -5.96 33.01
CA PRO A 121 -3.44 -7.05 32.08
C PRO A 121 -4.52 -7.48 31.08
N GLY A 122 -5.62 -6.72 30.93
CA GLY A 122 -6.64 -6.99 29.92
C GLY A 122 -6.19 -6.70 28.48
N MET A 123 -6.97 -7.18 27.51
CA MET A 123 -6.67 -7.02 26.09
C MET A 123 -6.80 -5.56 25.64
N SER A 124 -5.69 -5.01 25.14
CA SER A 124 -5.67 -3.74 24.41
C SER A 124 -6.18 -3.89 22.97
N TRP A 125 -6.34 -2.77 22.27
CA TRP A 125 -6.53 -2.80 20.82
C TRP A 125 -5.33 -3.38 20.09
N ALA A 126 -4.11 -3.13 20.57
CA ALA A 126 -2.90 -3.69 19.99
C ALA A 126 -2.91 -5.22 20.06
N ASP A 127 -3.29 -5.79 21.21
CA ASP A 127 -3.45 -7.24 21.39
C ASP A 127 -4.50 -7.82 20.43
N SER A 128 -5.66 -7.17 20.36
CA SER A 128 -6.78 -7.62 19.52
C SER A 128 -6.42 -7.62 18.04
N LEU A 129 -5.85 -6.51 17.55
CA LEU A 129 -5.41 -6.39 16.16
C LEU A 129 -4.24 -7.32 15.84
N GLY A 130 -3.33 -7.52 16.79
CA GLY A 130 -2.24 -8.49 16.67
C GLY A 130 -2.75 -9.92 16.49
N THR A 131 -3.73 -10.32 17.30
CA THR A 131 -4.38 -11.62 17.18
C THR A 131 -5.01 -11.81 15.81
N LEU A 132 -5.75 -10.81 15.31
CA LEU A 132 -6.34 -10.85 13.97
C LEU A 132 -5.27 -10.99 12.87
N ARG A 133 -4.14 -10.26 12.97
CA ARG A 133 -3.02 -10.40 12.03
C ARG A 133 -2.39 -11.79 12.06
N VAL A 134 -2.27 -12.41 13.23
CA VAL A 134 -1.78 -13.80 13.37
C VAL A 134 -2.74 -14.77 12.69
N LEU A 135 -4.04 -14.63 12.93
CA LEU A 135 -5.05 -15.44 12.28
C LEU A 135 -5.00 -15.28 10.76
N ASP A 136 -4.91 -14.06 10.23
CA ASP A 136 -4.78 -13.84 8.78
C ASP A 136 -3.53 -14.49 8.19
N LYS A 137 -2.36 -14.37 8.86
CA LYS A 137 -1.13 -15.05 8.43
C LYS A 137 -1.32 -16.57 8.42
N TRP A 138 -1.99 -17.13 9.43
CA TRP A 138 -2.26 -18.56 9.51
C TRP A 138 -3.23 -19.02 8.42
N ARG A 139 -4.36 -18.33 8.23
CA ARG A 139 -5.32 -18.61 7.14
C ARG A 139 -4.62 -18.62 5.78
N ALA A 140 -3.77 -17.61 5.52
CA ALA A 140 -2.99 -17.53 4.31
C ALA A 140 -2.02 -18.72 4.15
N ALA A 141 -1.36 -19.15 5.24
CA ALA A 141 -0.43 -20.28 5.20
C ALA A 141 -1.12 -21.61 4.83
N VAL A 142 -2.40 -21.78 5.16
CA VAL A 142 -3.18 -22.99 4.86
C VAL A 142 -4.09 -22.84 3.63
N GLY A 143 -4.04 -21.69 2.94
CA GLY A 143 -4.85 -21.42 1.76
C GLY A 143 -6.35 -21.22 2.04
N LEU A 144 -6.73 -20.85 3.27
CA LEU A 144 -8.11 -20.56 3.63
C LEU A 144 -8.48 -19.13 3.20
N GLU A 145 -9.41 -19.02 2.25
CA GLU A 145 -10.03 -17.77 1.82
C GLU A 145 -11.55 -17.91 1.92
N TYR A 146 -12.21 -16.97 2.59
CA TYR A 146 -13.67 -16.98 2.73
C TYR A 146 -14.36 -16.47 1.46
N GLU A 147 -15.55 -16.99 1.17
CA GLU A 147 -16.32 -16.60 -0.03
C GLU A 147 -16.54 -15.08 -0.13
N ILE A 148 -16.74 -14.39 1.00
CA ILE A 148 -16.94 -12.93 1.03
C ILE A 148 -15.68 -12.13 0.65
N GLU A 149 -14.50 -12.74 0.71
CA GLU A 149 -13.23 -12.13 0.32
C GLU A 149 -13.04 -12.13 -1.20
N LYS A 150 -13.74 -13.03 -1.89
CA LYS A 150 -13.63 -13.23 -3.34
C LYS A 150 -14.32 -12.12 -4.13
N PRO A 151 -13.72 -11.67 -5.25
CA PRO A 151 -14.32 -10.63 -6.09
C PRO A 151 -15.72 -10.99 -6.58
N ALA A 152 -16.02 -12.27 -6.87
CA ALA A 152 -17.33 -12.67 -7.36
C ALA A 152 -18.48 -12.45 -6.35
N LYS A 153 -18.17 -12.37 -5.04
CA LYS A 153 -19.17 -12.18 -3.97
C LYS A 153 -19.13 -10.78 -3.37
N ARG A 154 -18.00 -10.09 -3.47
CA ARG A 154 -17.81 -8.76 -2.89
C ARG A 154 -18.20 -7.64 -3.85
N LEU A 155 -19.50 -7.53 -4.11
CA LEU A 155 -20.09 -6.55 -5.04
C LEU A 155 -20.23 -5.14 -4.44
N ASN A 156 -20.44 -5.07 -3.12
CA ASN A 156 -20.58 -3.82 -2.37
C ASN A 156 -19.32 -3.50 -1.55
N THR A 157 -19.33 -2.33 -0.91
CA THR A 157 -18.31 -1.94 0.09
C THR A 157 -18.29 -2.92 1.27
N ILE A 158 -17.24 -2.87 2.10
CA ILE A 158 -17.09 -3.79 3.25
C ILE A 158 -18.27 -3.73 4.23
N VAL A 159 -18.95 -2.58 4.35
CA VAL A 159 -20.13 -2.41 5.21
C VAL A 159 -21.45 -2.77 4.51
N GLY A 160 -21.39 -3.36 3.31
CA GLY A 160 -22.54 -3.90 2.58
C GLY A 160 -23.33 -2.89 1.74
N ARG A 161 -22.98 -1.60 1.78
CA ARG A 161 -23.64 -0.54 0.99
C ARG A 161 -23.02 -0.37 -0.41
N PRO A 162 -23.75 0.21 -1.39
CA PRO A 162 -23.19 0.67 -2.65
C PRO A 162 -22.05 1.69 -2.43
N LEU A 163 -21.15 1.78 -3.41
CA LEU A 163 -20.05 2.75 -3.41
C LEU A 163 -20.60 4.17 -3.59
N ARG A 164 -20.11 5.11 -2.79
CA ARG A 164 -20.48 6.53 -2.94
C ARG A 164 -19.65 7.20 -4.03
N THR A 165 -20.23 8.22 -4.66
CA THR A 165 -19.61 8.94 -5.78
C THR A 165 -19.57 10.47 -5.56
N ASP A 166 -19.94 10.93 -4.36
CA ASP A 166 -20.12 12.35 -4.01
C ASP A 166 -18.93 12.96 -3.25
N GLY A 167 -17.82 12.21 -3.14
CA GLY A 167 -16.58 12.63 -2.51
C GLY A 167 -15.95 13.87 -3.14
N LYS A 168 -15.46 14.78 -2.30
CA LYS A 168 -14.83 16.04 -2.73
C LYS A 168 -13.49 16.34 -2.06
N ALA A 169 -12.97 15.44 -1.22
CA ALA A 169 -11.71 15.66 -0.51
C ALA A 169 -10.52 15.70 -1.50
N ILE A 170 -10.55 14.85 -2.52
CA ILE A 170 -9.57 14.84 -3.60
C ILE A 170 -10.06 15.75 -4.72
N GLY A 171 -9.37 16.89 -4.87
CA GLY A 171 -9.65 17.84 -5.95
C GLY A 171 -9.46 17.23 -7.34
N LYS A 172 -10.06 17.89 -8.35
CA LYS A 172 -9.95 17.50 -9.76
C LYS A 172 -9.10 18.50 -10.55
N ARG A 173 -8.55 18.04 -11.66
CA ARG A 173 -7.89 18.86 -12.68
C ARG A 173 -8.19 18.37 -14.09
N ALA A 174 -8.00 19.24 -15.06
CA ALA A 174 -7.96 18.85 -16.47
C ALA A 174 -6.56 18.33 -16.81
N ILE A 175 -6.50 17.26 -17.59
CA ILE A 175 -5.27 16.77 -18.22
C ILE A 175 -5.46 16.90 -19.74
N PRO A 176 -4.54 17.53 -20.47
CA PRO A 176 -4.62 17.63 -21.92
C PRO A 176 -4.83 16.25 -22.57
N GLY A 177 -5.79 16.16 -23.50
CA GLY A 177 -6.12 14.93 -24.21
C GLY A 177 -7.10 13.99 -23.48
N LEU A 178 -7.54 14.32 -22.27
CA LEU A 178 -8.59 13.56 -21.57
C LEU A 178 -9.95 14.28 -21.61
N PRO A 179 -11.06 13.56 -21.86
CA PRO A 179 -12.39 14.17 -21.97
C PRO A 179 -13.03 14.47 -20.60
N LYS A 180 -12.49 13.92 -19.50
CA LYS A 180 -13.04 14.05 -18.15
C LYS A 180 -11.99 14.56 -17.16
N PRO A 181 -12.39 15.34 -16.13
CA PRO A 181 -11.47 15.74 -15.07
C PRO A 181 -10.92 14.53 -14.30
N THR A 182 -9.63 14.58 -13.96
CA THR A 182 -8.93 13.55 -13.17
C THR A 182 -8.70 14.05 -11.77
N SER A 183 -8.59 13.15 -10.79
CA SER A 183 -8.07 13.53 -9.47
C SER A 183 -6.67 14.13 -9.59
N VAL A 184 -6.35 15.09 -8.71
CA VAL A 184 -5.03 15.74 -8.65
C VAL A 184 -3.91 14.78 -8.24
N VAL A 185 -4.26 13.64 -7.65
CA VAL A 185 -3.36 12.52 -7.35
C VAL A 185 -3.84 11.25 -8.06
N ALA A 186 -2.90 10.37 -8.39
CA ALA A 186 -3.15 9.01 -8.87
C ALA A 186 -2.93 8.00 -7.73
N LEU A 187 -3.72 6.94 -7.69
CA LEU A 187 -3.46 5.78 -6.83
C LEU A 187 -2.63 4.76 -7.59
N GLY A 188 -1.41 4.47 -7.14
CA GLY A 188 -0.49 3.49 -7.73
C GLY A 188 -0.78 2.04 -7.30
N PHE A 189 -0.62 1.08 -8.21
CA PHE A 189 -1.01 -0.33 -8.04
C PHE A 189 0.16 -1.32 -7.91
N GLU A 190 1.34 -0.87 -7.49
CA GLU A 190 2.50 -1.77 -7.39
C GLU A 190 2.30 -2.86 -6.32
N ASP A 191 1.66 -2.56 -5.17
CA ASP A 191 1.60 -3.44 -3.99
C ASP A 191 0.17 -3.69 -3.50
N PHE A 192 -0.68 -4.23 -4.38
CA PHE A 192 -2.00 -4.77 -4.02
C PHE A 192 -1.95 -6.30 -3.95
N ARG A 193 -2.13 -6.86 -2.75
CA ARG A 193 -1.88 -8.29 -2.48
C ARG A 193 -3.11 -9.18 -2.59
N THR A 194 -4.26 -8.68 -2.15
CA THR A 194 -5.53 -9.43 -2.18
C THR A 194 -6.67 -8.52 -2.61
N PHE A 195 -7.69 -9.08 -3.24
CA PHE A 195 -8.91 -8.34 -3.56
C PHE A 195 -9.60 -7.81 -2.29
N SER A 196 -9.59 -8.62 -1.21
CA SER A 196 -10.25 -8.27 0.04
C SER A 196 -9.70 -6.97 0.65
N SER A 197 -8.39 -6.87 0.81
CA SER A 197 -7.74 -5.66 1.32
C SER A 197 -7.75 -4.54 0.27
N GLY A 198 -7.48 -4.87 -0.98
CA GLY A 198 -7.39 -3.90 -2.07
C GLY A 198 -8.69 -3.15 -2.31
N SER A 199 -9.82 -3.86 -2.34
CA SER A 199 -11.14 -3.24 -2.55
C SER A 199 -11.51 -2.20 -1.50
N ILE A 200 -11.07 -2.37 -0.24
CA ILE A 200 -11.31 -1.38 0.83
C ILE A 200 -10.57 -0.07 0.52
N LEU A 201 -9.31 -0.18 0.13
CA LEU A 201 -8.49 0.97 -0.20
C LEU A 201 -9.01 1.70 -1.45
N LEU A 202 -9.45 0.94 -2.45
CA LEU A 202 -10.06 1.48 -3.67
C LEU A 202 -11.40 2.17 -3.39
N ASP A 203 -12.24 1.54 -2.57
CA ASP A 203 -13.51 2.12 -2.13
C ASP A 203 -13.22 3.47 -1.42
N ALA A 204 -12.27 3.50 -0.47
CA ALA A 204 -11.92 4.71 0.27
C ALA A 204 -11.35 5.82 -0.64
N PHE A 205 -10.43 5.49 -1.55
CA PHE A 205 -9.86 6.46 -2.48
C PHE A 205 -10.93 7.05 -3.40
N PHE A 206 -11.81 6.21 -3.96
CA PHE A 206 -12.88 6.66 -4.84
C PHE A 206 -13.89 7.53 -4.10
N GLU A 207 -14.29 7.14 -2.89
CA GLU A 207 -15.23 7.91 -2.06
C GLU A 207 -14.65 9.19 -1.51
N ALA A 208 -13.33 9.34 -1.45
CA ALA A 208 -12.68 10.62 -1.19
C ALA A 208 -12.74 11.56 -2.40
N GLY A 209 -13.19 11.09 -3.57
CA GLY A 209 -13.22 11.82 -4.83
C GLY A 209 -12.08 11.46 -5.79
N GLY A 210 -11.32 10.40 -5.51
CA GLY A 210 -10.29 9.88 -6.40
C GLY A 210 -10.90 9.21 -7.63
N ASN A 211 -10.29 9.36 -8.80
CA ASN A 211 -10.70 8.59 -9.99
C ASN A 211 -9.56 8.24 -10.95
N LEU A 212 -8.31 8.53 -10.59
CA LEU A 212 -7.15 8.22 -11.40
C LEU A 212 -6.39 7.03 -10.80
N PHE A 213 -6.33 5.94 -11.55
CA PHE A 213 -5.74 4.68 -11.12
C PHE A 213 -4.57 4.32 -12.03
N ASP A 214 -3.44 4.00 -11.42
CA ASP A 214 -2.19 3.74 -12.12
C ASP A 214 -1.74 2.30 -11.94
N THR A 215 -1.79 1.52 -13.04
CA THR A 215 -1.38 0.11 -13.06
C THR A 215 -0.35 -0.16 -14.15
N GLY A 216 0.07 -1.42 -14.28
CA GLY A 216 1.05 -1.85 -15.27
C GLY A 216 1.09 -3.37 -15.43
N TYR A 217 1.38 -3.80 -16.65
CA TYR A 217 1.39 -5.19 -17.11
C TYR A 217 2.22 -6.14 -16.24
N VAL A 218 3.32 -5.66 -15.67
CA VAL A 218 4.26 -6.45 -14.86
C VAL A 218 3.92 -6.49 -13.37
N TYR A 219 3.02 -5.63 -12.88
CA TYR A 219 2.73 -5.52 -11.46
C TYR A 219 2.00 -6.77 -10.94
N GLY A 220 2.52 -7.37 -9.87
CA GLY A 220 1.99 -8.63 -9.32
C GLY A 220 1.86 -9.75 -10.35
N ALA A 221 2.73 -9.77 -11.38
CA ALA A 221 2.61 -10.67 -12.53
C ALA A 221 1.23 -10.62 -13.24
N GLY A 222 0.60 -9.44 -13.24
CA GLY A 222 -0.73 -9.19 -13.80
C GLY A 222 -1.87 -9.22 -12.80
N TYR A 223 -1.63 -9.70 -11.58
CA TYR A 223 -2.67 -9.82 -10.56
C TYR A 223 -3.33 -8.46 -10.23
N THR A 224 -2.57 -7.38 -10.17
CA THR A 224 -3.09 -6.07 -9.77
C THR A 224 -4.00 -5.46 -10.84
N GLU A 225 -3.77 -5.75 -12.13
CA GLU A 225 -4.70 -5.43 -13.22
C GLU A 225 -6.00 -6.23 -13.09
N THR A 226 -5.92 -7.54 -12.79
CA THR A 226 -7.11 -8.39 -12.55
C THR A 226 -7.92 -7.90 -11.36
N LEU A 227 -7.25 -7.54 -10.26
CA LEU A 227 -7.89 -6.98 -9.07
C LEU A 227 -8.62 -5.67 -9.39
N LEU A 228 -7.94 -4.75 -10.08
CA LEU A 228 -8.54 -3.48 -10.50
C LEU A 228 -9.74 -3.70 -11.43
N GLY A 229 -9.61 -4.57 -12.43
CA GLY A 229 -10.70 -4.91 -13.35
C GLY A 229 -11.93 -5.46 -12.65
N HIS A 230 -11.72 -6.42 -11.73
CA HIS A 230 -12.79 -6.93 -10.88
C HIS A 230 -13.46 -5.83 -10.05
N TRP A 231 -12.67 -4.93 -9.45
CA TRP A 231 -13.23 -3.84 -8.64
C TRP A 231 -14.03 -2.84 -9.49
N LEU A 232 -13.49 -2.38 -10.63
CA LEU A 232 -14.17 -1.47 -11.56
C LEU A 232 -15.51 -2.04 -12.02
N ARG A 233 -15.53 -3.33 -12.39
CA ARG A 233 -16.72 -4.05 -12.83
C ARG A 233 -17.72 -4.21 -11.69
N ASN A 234 -17.27 -4.67 -10.52
CA ASN A 234 -18.13 -4.92 -9.37
C ASN A 234 -18.80 -3.65 -8.85
N ARG A 235 -18.07 -2.53 -8.82
CA ARG A 235 -18.60 -1.23 -8.38
C ARG A 235 -19.34 -0.48 -9.48
N GLY A 236 -19.19 -0.88 -10.75
CA GLY A 236 -19.82 -0.22 -11.88
C GLY A 236 -19.25 1.17 -12.18
N VAL A 237 -17.95 1.39 -11.92
CA VAL A 237 -17.32 2.73 -11.96
C VAL A 237 -16.27 2.91 -13.06
N ARG A 238 -16.16 1.98 -14.02
CA ARG A 238 -15.19 2.07 -15.13
C ARG A 238 -15.28 3.41 -15.87
N GLU A 239 -16.49 3.87 -16.20
CA GLU A 239 -16.69 5.11 -16.94
C GLU A 239 -16.46 6.38 -16.11
N GLN A 240 -16.50 6.30 -14.78
CA GLN A 240 -16.16 7.41 -13.89
C GLN A 240 -14.65 7.48 -13.59
N SER A 241 -13.97 6.37 -13.84
CA SER A 241 -12.54 6.18 -13.61
C SER A 241 -11.70 6.57 -14.83
N VAL A 242 -10.45 6.89 -14.56
CA VAL A 242 -9.38 7.14 -15.51
C VAL A 242 -8.28 6.13 -15.19
N VAL A 243 -8.05 5.21 -16.12
CA VAL A 243 -7.09 4.12 -15.93
C VAL A 243 -5.84 4.39 -16.76
N ILE A 244 -4.70 4.45 -16.08
CA ILE A 244 -3.38 4.45 -16.70
C ILE A 244 -2.91 2.99 -16.78
N GLY A 245 -2.66 2.51 -18.00
CA GLY A 245 -1.98 1.24 -18.25
C GLY A 245 -0.50 1.44 -18.58
N LYS A 246 0.32 0.41 -18.36
CA LYS A 246 1.73 0.39 -18.82
C LYS A 246 2.13 -0.97 -19.35
N GLY A 247 2.80 -1.01 -20.49
CA GLY A 247 3.41 -2.23 -21.05
C GLY A 247 4.77 -1.91 -21.67
N ALA A 248 5.36 -2.82 -22.44
CA ALA A 248 6.73 -2.71 -22.95
C ALA A 248 7.75 -2.42 -21.84
N HIS A 249 7.91 -3.38 -20.93
CA HIS A 249 8.91 -3.34 -19.86
C HIS A 249 10.12 -4.22 -20.23
N SER A 250 11.32 -3.79 -19.86
CA SER A 250 12.55 -4.55 -20.08
C SER A 250 12.48 -5.96 -19.44
N PRO A 251 13.02 -7.00 -20.09
CA PRO A 251 13.77 -6.96 -21.35
C PRO A 251 12.89 -6.93 -22.63
N LEU A 252 11.58 -7.10 -22.52
CA LEU A 252 10.65 -7.11 -23.65
C LEU A 252 10.12 -5.70 -23.94
N CYS A 253 10.99 -4.85 -24.49
CA CYS A 253 10.66 -3.48 -24.89
C CYS A 253 10.88 -3.31 -26.40
N TYR A 254 9.87 -3.71 -27.18
CA TYR A 254 9.88 -3.70 -28.65
C TYR A 254 8.52 -3.24 -29.20
N PRO A 255 8.46 -2.65 -30.41
CA PRO A 255 7.21 -2.11 -30.96
C PRO A 255 6.09 -3.16 -31.05
N ASP A 256 6.41 -4.40 -31.42
CA ASP A 256 5.44 -5.47 -31.62
C ASP A 256 4.82 -6.02 -30.31
N VAL A 257 5.47 -5.79 -29.17
CA VAL A 257 4.95 -6.25 -27.87
C VAL A 257 3.93 -5.28 -27.27
N ILE A 258 3.88 -4.04 -27.72
CA ILE A 258 3.00 -2.99 -27.20
C ILE A 258 1.53 -3.43 -27.27
N GLY A 259 1.06 -3.77 -28.47
CA GLY A 259 -0.33 -4.21 -28.67
C GLY A 259 -0.64 -5.56 -28.01
N LYS A 260 0.33 -6.48 -27.98
CA LYS A 260 0.17 -7.80 -27.34
C LYS A 260 -0.05 -7.67 -25.83
N GLN A 261 0.80 -6.90 -25.16
CA GLN A 261 0.70 -6.67 -23.72
C GLN A 261 -0.53 -5.83 -23.39
N LEU A 262 -0.84 -4.78 -24.18
CA LEU A 262 -2.06 -4.00 -23.98
C LEU A 262 -3.31 -4.87 -24.09
N ALA A 263 -3.41 -5.77 -25.07
CA ALA A 263 -4.55 -6.68 -25.19
C ALA A 263 -4.73 -7.57 -23.95
N GLN A 264 -3.64 -8.08 -23.38
CA GLN A 264 -3.67 -8.87 -22.14
C GLN A 264 -4.03 -8.02 -20.92
N SER A 265 -3.50 -6.80 -20.82
CA SER A 265 -3.88 -5.84 -19.78
C SER A 265 -5.37 -5.52 -19.82
N LEU A 266 -5.93 -5.29 -21.01
CA LEU A 266 -7.35 -4.99 -21.21
C LEU A 266 -8.27 -6.16 -20.82
N ASP A 267 -7.88 -7.40 -21.13
CA ASP A 267 -8.59 -8.60 -20.68
C ASP A 267 -8.64 -8.68 -19.14
N ARG A 268 -7.48 -8.50 -18.48
CA ARG A 268 -7.39 -8.48 -17.00
C ARG A 268 -8.18 -7.34 -16.39
N LEU A 269 -8.11 -6.14 -16.97
CA LEU A 269 -8.85 -4.95 -16.54
C LEU A 269 -10.35 -5.03 -16.86
N GLN A 270 -10.78 -6.01 -17.66
CA GLN A 270 -12.17 -6.22 -18.07
C GLN A 270 -12.77 -4.98 -18.74
N THR A 271 -12.01 -4.37 -19.62
CA THR A 271 -12.39 -3.17 -20.36
C THR A 271 -11.76 -3.20 -21.75
N ASP A 272 -12.33 -2.48 -22.69
CA ASP A 272 -11.85 -2.38 -24.08
C ASP A 272 -10.78 -1.30 -24.29
N HIS A 273 -10.52 -0.47 -23.28
CA HIS A 273 -9.57 0.64 -23.39
C HIS A 273 -8.92 1.04 -22.06
N VAL A 274 -7.78 1.70 -22.18
CA VAL A 274 -7.19 2.55 -21.13
C VAL A 274 -7.36 4.03 -21.49
N ASP A 275 -7.43 4.87 -20.47
CA ASP A 275 -7.56 6.32 -20.67
C ASP A 275 -6.20 6.96 -20.97
N ILE A 276 -5.12 6.44 -20.36
CA ILE A 276 -3.73 6.85 -20.60
C ILE A 276 -2.89 5.59 -20.73
N TYR A 277 -1.86 5.62 -21.59
CA TYR A 277 -0.95 4.48 -21.72
C TYR A 277 0.51 4.91 -21.77
N PHE A 278 1.37 4.27 -20.98
CA PHE A 278 2.81 4.48 -21.05
C PHE A 278 3.55 3.22 -21.50
N MET A 279 4.56 3.40 -22.34
CA MET A 279 5.65 2.44 -22.40
C MET A 279 6.41 2.49 -21.08
N HIS A 280 6.53 1.35 -20.39
CA HIS A 280 7.01 1.29 -19.02
C HIS A 280 8.53 1.51 -18.93
N ARG A 281 9.25 1.18 -20.01
CA ARG A 281 10.67 1.50 -20.22
C ARG A 281 10.88 2.01 -21.65
N ASP A 282 12.05 2.54 -21.94
CA ASP A 282 12.52 2.78 -23.31
C ASP A 282 13.43 1.63 -23.77
N ASN A 283 13.61 1.52 -25.09
CA ASN A 283 14.68 0.76 -25.71
C ASN A 283 15.38 1.66 -26.75
N PRO A 284 16.56 2.21 -26.40
CA PRO A 284 17.28 3.14 -27.26
C PRO A 284 17.90 2.48 -28.50
N ASP A 285 17.98 1.15 -28.55
CA ASP A 285 18.49 0.41 -29.71
C ASP A 285 17.49 0.36 -30.87
N VAL A 286 16.22 0.72 -30.63
CA VAL A 286 15.15 0.78 -31.63
C VAL A 286 14.84 2.25 -31.95
N PRO A 287 14.71 2.64 -33.24
CA PRO A 287 14.29 3.99 -33.61
C PRO A 287 12.97 4.39 -32.94
N VAL A 288 12.88 5.62 -32.39
CA VAL A 288 11.68 6.03 -31.64
C VAL A 288 10.41 6.00 -32.47
N GLY A 289 10.56 6.25 -33.78
CA GLY A 289 9.45 6.28 -34.72
C GLY A 289 8.68 4.97 -34.79
N GLU A 290 9.35 3.83 -34.60
CA GLU A 290 8.67 2.53 -34.60
C GLU A 290 7.76 2.37 -33.37
N PHE A 291 8.16 2.92 -32.23
CA PHE A 291 7.30 2.96 -31.04
C PHE A 291 6.13 3.92 -31.22
N VAL A 292 6.36 5.09 -31.83
CA VAL A 292 5.27 6.03 -32.16
C VAL A 292 4.26 5.38 -33.10
N ASP A 293 4.72 4.64 -34.12
CA ASP A 293 3.86 3.93 -35.06
C ASP A 293 3.00 2.86 -34.36
N ALA A 294 3.60 2.08 -33.47
CA ALA A 294 2.89 1.07 -32.69
C ALA A 294 1.85 1.70 -31.76
N MET A 295 2.20 2.76 -31.02
CA MET A 295 1.28 3.44 -30.10
C MET A 295 0.12 4.13 -30.85
N ASP A 296 0.40 4.76 -32.01
CA ASP A 296 -0.62 5.37 -32.86
C ASP A 296 -1.62 4.33 -33.43
N ALA A 297 -1.15 3.11 -33.73
CA ALA A 297 -2.03 2.02 -34.14
C ALA A 297 -3.01 1.61 -33.01
N GLU A 298 -2.54 1.58 -31.76
CA GLU A 298 -3.38 1.29 -30.59
C GLU A 298 -4.41 2.40 -30.30
N VAL A 299 -4.02 3.65 -30.52
CA VAL A 299 -4.93 4.81 -30.47
C VAL A 299 -6.01 4.69 -31.56
N LYS A 300 -5.63 4.42 -32.81
CA LYS A 300 -6.58 4.23 -33.93
C LYS A 300 -7.52 3.06 -33.71
N ALA A 301 -7.06 2.01 -33.03
CA ALA A 301 -7.88 0.88 -32.63
C ALA A 301 -8.82 1.18 -31.44
N GLY A 302 -8.74 2.38 -30.84
CA GLY A 302 -9.57 2.80 -29.72
C GLY A 302 -9.19 2.21 -28.37
N ARG A 303 -8.07 1.44 -28.31
CA ARG A 303 -7.58 0.79 -27.08
C ARG A 303 -6.88 1.78 -26.14
N ILE A 304 -6.40 2.90 -26.68
CA ILE A 304 -5.90 4.06 -25.92
C ILE A 304 -6.77 5.26 -26.26
N ARG A 305 -7.52 5.81 -25.30
CA ARG A 305 -8.48 6.91 -25.55
C ARG A 305 -7.95 8.32 -25.28
N GLY A 306 -6.85 8.45 -24.56
CA GLY A 306 -6.26 9.73 -24.19
C GLY A 306 -4.77 9.82 -24.56
N PRO A 307 -3.98 10.62 -23.83
CA PRO A 307 -2.56 10.78 -24.13
C PRO A 307 -1.81 9.47 -23.88
N PHE A 308 -0.73 9.29 -24.64
CA PHE A 308 0.25 8.25 -24.39
C PHE A 308 1.65 8.83 -24.28
N GLY A 309 2.60 8.03 -23.80
CA GLY A 309 4.01 8.40 -23.89
C GLY A 309 4.93 7.40 -23.19
N GLY A 310 6.04 7.91 -22.66
CA GLY A 310 7.07 7.11 -22.02
C GLY A 310 7.05 7.21 -20.49
N SER A 311 7.34 6.10 -19.83
CA SER A 311 7.77 6.04 -18.44
C SER A 311 9.26 5.73 -18.41
N ASN A 312 10.01 6.53 -17.67
CA ASN A 312 11.47 6.48 -17.61
C ASN A 312 12.15 6.81 -18.95
N TRP A 313 11.60 7.76 -19.69
CA TRP A 313 12.17 8.25 -20.94
C TRP A 313 12.97 9.52 -20.71
N THR A 314 14.00 9.78 -21.53
CA THR A 314 14.76 11.03 -21.48
C THR A 314 14.03 12.17 -22.21
N MET A 315 14.46 13.42 -21.98
CA MET A 315 13.92 14.59 -22.68
C MET A 315 14.15 14.48 -24.18
N GLU A 316 15.36 14.08 -24.57
CA GLU A 316 15.78 13.94 -25.97
C GLU A 316 14.92 12.88 -26.68
N ARG A 317 14.67 11.76 -26.00
CA ARG A 317 13.85 10.68 -26.56
C ARG A 317 12.40 11.13 -26.76
N MET A 318 11.84 11.86 -25.80
CA MET A 318 10.49 12.43 -25.94
C MET A 318 10.42 13.45 -27.08
N ASP A 319 11.41 14.33 -27.21
CA ASP A 319 11.47 15.32 -28.28
C ASP A 319 11.61 14.67 -29.66
N GLU A 320 12.42 13.62 -29.78
CA GLU A 320 12.54 12.81 -31.01
C GLU A 320 11.19 12.18 -31.38
N ALA A 321 10.48 11.61 -30.41
CA ALA A 321 9.17 10.99 -30.61
C ALA A 321 8.10 12.01 -31.06
N ILE A 322 8.08 13.18 -30.43
CA ILE A 322 7.17 14.28 -30.77
C ILE A 322 7.47 14.77 -32.20
N ALA A 323 8.73 15.03 -32.52
CA ALA A 323 9.13 15.50 -33.86
C ALA A 323 8.79 14.48 -34.96
N TYR A 324 8.98 13.19 -34.69
CA TYR A 324 8.59 12.11 -35.61
C TYR A 324 7.08 12.07 -35.83
N ALA A 325 6.29 12.16 -34.75
CA ALA A 325 4.83 12.18 -34.84
C ALA A 325 4.33 13.38 -35.66
N GLU A 326 4.91 14.57 -35.44
CA GLU A 326 4.59 15.79 -36.20
C GLU A 326 4.89 15.65 -37.68
N ARG A 327 6.09 15.16 -38.03
CA ARG A 327 6.50 14.96 -39.42
C ARG A 327 5.65 13.93 -40.15
N THR A 328 5.12 12.94 -39.44
CA THR A 328 4.34 11.82 -40.03
C THR A 328 2.83 11.94 -39.85
N GLY A 329 2.35 13.02 -39.23
CA GLY A 329 0.92 13.25 -39.00
C GLY A 329 0.26 12.25 -38.03
N LYS A 330 1.04 11.63 -37.13
CA LYS A 330 0.55 10.68 -36.12
C LYS A 330 0.20 11.38 -34.82
N GLN A 331 -0.52 10.69 -33.94
CA GLN A 331 -0.77 11.22 -32.60
C GLN A 331 0.55 11.37 -31.85
N LYS A 332 0.75 12.56 -31.27
CA LYS A 332 1.98 12.90 -30.54
C LYS A 332 1.95 12.28 -29.14
N PRO A 333 3.09 11.76 -28.63
CA PRO A 333 3.24 11.51 -27.21
C PRO A 333 2.91 12.79 -26.42
N GLY A 334 2.01 12.67 -25.45
CA GLY A 334 1.41 13.81 -24.75
C GLY A 334 1.48 13.72 -23.22
N ALA A 335 2.16 12.72 -22.68
CA ALA A 335 2.39 12.57 -21.25
C ALA A 335 3.68 11.80 -20.94
N LEU A 336 4.20 11.98 -19.73
CA LEU A 336 5.34 11.27 -19.18
C LEU A 336 4.98 10.61 -17.84
N SER A 337 5.69 9.53 -17.48
CA SER A 337 5.67 9.00 -16.12
C SER A 337 7.09 8.72 -15.62
N ASN A 338 7.79 9.79 -15.24
CA ASN A 338 9.13 9.74 -14.65
C ASN A 338 9.08 9.95 -13.13
N ASN A 339 10.15 9.58 -12.44
CA ASN A 339 10.23 9.89 -11.01
C ASN A 339 10.28 11.40 -10.83
N PHE A 340 9.47 11.91 -9.90
CA PHE A 340 9.58 13.30 -9.47
C PHE A 340 9.14 13.41 -8.02
N SER A 341 10.04 13.92 -7.20
CA SER A 341 9.81 14.17 -5.78
C SER A 341 10.63 15.38 -5.31
N LEU A 342 10.30 15.91 -4.12
CA LEU A 342 11.11 16.95 -3.49
C LEU A 342 12.55 16.47 -3.30
N ALA A 343 12.75 15.28 -2.76
CA ALA A 343 14.06 14.64 -2.76
C ALA A 343 14.39 14.18 -4.19
N GLU A 344 15.63 14.35 -4.61
CA GLU A 344 16.12 13.92 -5.91
C GLU A 344 16.64 12.49 -5.82
N MET A 345 16.20 11.63 -6.75
CA MET A 345 16.68 10.26 -6.86
C MET A 345 18.11 10.28 -7.41
N LEU A 346 19.10 10.01 -6.55
CA LEU A 346 20.52 10.11 -6.87
C LEU A 346 20.99 8.94 -7.72
N GLU A 347 20.56 7.75 -7.33
CA GLU A 347 20.75 6.52 -8.08
C GLU A 347 19.38 5.94 -8.45
N PRO A 348 19.21 5.41 -9.67
CA PRO A 348 17.98 4.72 -10.03
C PRO A 348 17.65 3.61 -9.03
N ILE A 349 16.40 3.60 -8.54
CA ILE A 349 15.88 2.51 -7.69
C ILE A 349 15.97 1.19 -8.44
N TRP A 350 15.59 1.22 -9.72
CA TRP A 350 15.70 0.11 -10.66
C TRP A 350 16.46 0.55 -11.91
N ALA A 351 17.17 -0.38 -12.54
CA ALA A 351 17.88 -0.10 -13.78
C ALA A 351 16.92 0.45 -14.87
N GLY A 352 17.40 1.45 -15.60
CA GLY A 352 16.62 2.14 -16.64
C GLY A 352 15.58 3.13 -16.12
N CYS A 353 15.50 3.41 -14.81
CA CYS A 353 14.64 4.46 -14.29
C CYS A 353 15.24 5.86 -14.46
N VAL A 354 14.39 6.85 -14.73
CA VAL A 354 14.79 8.25 -14.96
C VAL A 354 14.07 9.15 -13.96
N THR A 355 14.82 10.07 -13.35
CA THR A 355 14.26 11.16 -12.55
C THR A 355 14.09 12.41 -13.39
N SER A 356 13.00 13.13 -13.15
CA SER A 356 12.72 14.45 -13.70
C SER A 356 12.79 15.55 -12.63
N SER A 357 13.43 15.30 -11.49
CA SER A 357 13.55 16.27 -10.37
C SER A 357 14.66 17.32 -10.58
N THR A 358 15.47 17.24 -11.64
CA THR A 358 16.55 18.20 -11.90
C THR A 358 16.01 19.53 -12.43
N ASP A 359 16.83 20.59 -12.37
CA ASP A 359 16.44 21.92 -12.86
C ASP A 359 16.15 21.93 -14.37
N ASP A 360 16.97 21.24 -15.16
CA ASP A 360 16.77 21.11 -16.61
C ASP A 360 15.45 20.41 -16.94
N TRP A 361 15.12 19.34 -16.22
CA TRP A 361 13.85 18.63 -16.38
C TRP A 361 12.65 19.50 -16.02
N LYS A 362 12.71 20.21 -14.88
CA LYS A 362 11.63 21.14 -14.48
C LYS A 362 11.45 22.25 -15.51
N ALA A 363 12.53 22.79 -16.05
CA ALA A 363 12.48 23.80 -17.11
C ALA A 363 11.83 23.23 -18.39
N TRP A 364 12.22 22.04 -18.82
CA TRP A 364 11.67 21.36 -19.99
C TRP A 364 10.17 21.06 -19.83
N LEU A 365 9.76 20.50 -18.68
CA LEU A 365 8.36 20.20 -18.36
C LEU A 365 7.51 21.48 -18.34
N THR A 366 8.04 22.56 -17.76
CA THR A 366 7.37 23.87 -17.74
C THR A 366 7.22 24.46 -19.13
N ALA A 367 8.29 24.47 -19.93
CA ALA A 367 8.28 25.05 -21.27
C ALA A 367 7.31 24.32 -22.21
N ARG A 368 7.17 23.00 -22.06
CA ARG A 368 6.27 22.17 -22.89
C ARG A 368 4.87 22.00 -22.32
N GLN A 369 4.67 22.36 -21.06
CA GLN A 369 3.47 22.01 -20.29
C GLN A 369 3.15 20.50 -20.39
N MET A 370 4.21 19.68 -20.40
CA MET A 370 4.11 18.23 -20.52
C MET A 370 3.60 17.66 -19.18
N PRO A 371 2.48 16.93 -19.16
CA PRO A 371 2.03 16.26 -17.96
C PRO A 371 3.04 15.21 -17.50
N ASN A 372 3.44 15.28 -16.22
CA ASN A 372 4.27 14.25 -15.60
C ASN A 372 3.47 13.52 -14.50
N PHE A 373 3.30 12.22 -14.69
CA PHE A 373 2.72 11.30 -13.73
C PHE A 373 3.84 10.75 -12.85
N ALA A 374 4.08 11.47 -11.75
CA ALA A 374 5.26 11.38 -10.89
C ALA A 374 5.23 10.17 -9.97
N TRP A 375 6.01 9.13 -10.28
CA TRP A 375 6.12 7.93 -9.44
C TRP A 375 7.15 8.12 -8.32
N SER A 376 6.99 7.38 -7.21
CA SER A 376 7.75 7.61 -5.96
C SER A 376 7.72 9.07 -5.48
N SER A 377 6.57 9.73 -5.65
CA SER A 377 6.38 11.17 -5.38
C SER A 377 6.71 11.61 -3.94
N GLN A 378 6.66 10.69 -2.99
CA GLN A 378 6.97 10.91 -1.57
C GLN A 378 8.38 10.42 -1.16
N GLY A 379 9.26 10.11 -2.12
CA GLY A 379 10.65 9.73 -1.84
C GLY A 379 10.81 8.42 -1.07
N ARG A 380 9.87 7.46 -1.26
CA ARG A 380 9.89 6.10 -0.67
C ARG A 380 10.11 6.05 0.85
N GLY A 381 9.63 7.07 1.58
CA GLY A 381 9.74 7.15 3.03
C GLY A 381 10.87 8.05 3.55
N PHE A 382 11.64 8.70 2.67
CA PHE A 382 12.69 9.64 3.04
C PHE A 382 12.20 10.82 3.91
N PHE A 383 10.93 11.23 3.76
CA PHE A 383 10.32 12.30 4.55
C PHE A 383 9.57 11.79 5.79
N THR A 384 9.85 10.57 6.24
CA THR A 384 9.31 9.98 7.47
C THR A 384 10.43 9.76 8.51
N ASP A 385 10.08 9.21 9.66
CA ASP A 385 11.04 8.80 10.68
C ASP A 385 11.90 7.59 10.28
N ARG A 386 11.63 6.96 9.13
CA ARG A 386 12.47 5.90 8.58
C ARG A 386 13.82 6.39 8.06
N ALA A 387 13.94 7.70 7.80
CA ALA A 387 15.16 8.30 7.29
C ALA A 387 15.71 9.36 8.25
N GLY A 388 17.02 9.54 8.22
CA GLY A 388 17.76 10.45 9.09
C GLY A 388 19.25 10.34 8.80
N ARG A 389 20.01 11.39 9.11
CA ARG A 389 21.47 11.42 8.90
C ARG A 389 22.20 10.34 9.69
N ASP A 390 21.60 9.91 10.79
CA ASP A 390 22.03 8.88 11.73
C ASP A 390 21.41 7.51 11.45
N LYS A 391 20.47 7.39 10.51
CA LYS A 391 19.71 6.16 10.24
C LYS A 391 20.15 5.51 8.94
N HIS A 392 20.73 4.31 9.03
CA HIS A 392 21.26 3.58 7.86
C HIS A 392 20.69 2.16 7.71
N ASP A 393 19.57 1.85 8.40
CA ASP A 393 18.98 0.50 8.41
C ASP A 393 18.41 0.07 7.04
N SER A 394 18.13 1.02 6.15
CA SER A 394 17.59 0.79 4.81
C SER A 394 18.61 1.14 3.73
N GLU A 395 19.23 0.12 3.15
CA GLU A 395 20.22 0.27 2.07
C GLU A 395 19.66 1.07 0.88
N GLU A 396 18.41 0.82 0.48
CA GLU A 396 17.75 1.56 -0.59
C GLU A 396 17.63 3.05 -0.25
N LEU A 397 17.26 3.41 0.98
CA LEU A 397 17.13 4.82 1.37
C LEU A 397 18.47 5.55 1.29
N VAL A 398 19.52 4.91 1.81
CA VAL A 398 20.88 5.46 1.84
C VAL A 398 21.38 5.67 0.41
N ARG A 399 21.33 4.62 -0.41
CA ARG A 399 21.86 4.66 -1.78
C ARG A 399 21.11 5.65 -2.68
N VAL A 400 19.78 5.68 -2.59
CA VAL A 400 18.94 6.38 -3.57
C VAL A 400 18.72 7.84 -3.19
N TRP A 401 18.60 8.17 -1.90
CA TRP A 401 18.08 9.47 -1.47
C TRP A 401 19.04 10.26 -0.57
N TYR A 402 20.08 9.65 0.02
CA TYR A 402 20.91 10.36 1.00
C TYR A 402 21.95 11.24 0.33
N SER A 403 21.76 12.55 0.43
CA SER A 403 22.76 13.56 0.13
C SER A 403 22.53 14.77 1.02
N GLU A 404 23.57 15.59 1.22
CA GLU A 404 23.43 16.86 1.94
C GLU A 404 22.35 17.76 1.32
N LYS A 405 22.21 17.74 -0.01
CA LYS A 405 21.15 18.48 -0.72
C LYS A 405 19.76 17.99 -0.32
N ASN A 406 19.52 16.67 -0.37
CA ASN A 406 18.22 16.10 -0.02
C ASN A 406 17.91 16.24 1.47
N PHE A 407 18.90 16.10 2.35
CA PHE A 407 18.69 16.38 3.76
C PHE A 407 18.37 17.86 4.02
N GLY A 408 19.02 18.79 3.32
CA GLY A 408 18.62 20.21 3.38
C GLY A 408 17.16 20.44 2.95
N ARG A 409 16.69 19.73 1.92
CA ARG A 409 15.27 19.74 1.51
C ARG A 409 14.35 19.13 2.58
N ARG A 410 14.79 18.04 3.23
CA ARG A 410 14.08 17.39 4.35
C ARG A 410 13.97 18.31 5.57
N ASP A 411 15.06 19.00 5.93
CA ASP A 411 15.09 19.93 7.07
C ASP A 411 14.09 21.08 6.86
N ARG A 412 14.04 21.63 5.65
CA ARG A 412 13.04 22.65 5.28
C ARG A 412 11.61 22.12 5.25
N ALA A 413 11.41 20.89 4.79
CA ALA A 413 10.11 20.24 4.85
C ALA A 413 9.65 20.03 6.29
N ILE A 414 10.55 19.66 7.22
CA ILE A 414 10.27 19.57 8.66
C ILE A 414 9.91 20.93 9.24
N GLU A 415 10.70 21.97 8.93
CA GLU A 415 10.45 23.32 9.41
C GLU A 415 9.06 23.83 8.97
N LEU A 416 8.71 23.66 7.70
CA LEU A 416 7.40 24.07 7.19
C LEU A 416 6.27 23.20 7.77
N ALA A 417 6.48 21.89 7.87
CA ALA A 417 5.50 20.97 8.45
C ALA A 417 5.16 21.33 9.91
N ASN A 418 6.17 21.66 10.72
CA ASN A 418 5.99 22.12 12.11
C ASN A 418 5.15 23.39 12.20
N ARG A 419 5.38 24.36 11.30
CA ARG A 419 4.58 25.60 11.24
C ARG A 419 3.12 25.35 10.85
N LEU A 420 2.87 24.33 10.03
CA LEU A 420 1.54 23.99 9.53
C LEU A 420 0.79 22.95 10.38
N GLY A 421 1.43 22.37 11.41
CA GLY A 421 0.86 21.25 12.16
C GLY A 421 0.66 19.99 11.30
N LYS A 422 1.58 19.76 10.34
CA LYS A 422 1.55 18.65 9.38
C LYS A 422 2.82 17.80 9.51
N SER A 423 2.93 16.73 8.73
CA SER A 423 4.13 15.88 8.64
C SER A 423 5.02 16.30 7.45
N PRO A 424 6.36 16.11 7.50
CA PRO A 424 7.25 16.46 6.38
C PRO A 424 6.88 15.76 5.07
N ILE A 425 6.35 14.54 5.14
CA ILE A 425 5.87 13.79 3.97
C ILE A 425 4.67 14.46 3.27
N HIS A 426 3.83 15.19 4.03
CA HIS A 426 2.72 15.97 3.47
C HIS A 426 3.27 17.15 2.66
N VAL A 427 4.27 17.85 3.21
CA VAL A 427 4.94 18.96 2.52
C VAL A 427 5.63 18.48 1.25
N ALA A 428 6.31 17.33 1.30
CA ALA A 428 6.96 16.75 0.13
C ALA A 428 5.97 16.41 -1.00
N LEU A 429 4.80 15.85 -0.68
CA LEU A 429 3.76 15.58 -1.68
C LEU A 429 3.12 16.89 -2.20
N ALA A 430 2.89 17.86 -1.32
CA ALA A 430 2.39 19.19 -1.69
C ALA A 430 3.34 19.93 -2.64
N TYR A 431 4.66 19.78 -2.46
CA TYR A 431 5.67 20.30 -3.39
C TYR A 431 5.48 19.73 -4.80
N VAL A 432 5.22 18.42 -4.92
CA VAL A 432 4.98 17.78 -6.22
C VAL A 432 3.69 18.29 -6.88
N LEU A 433 2.66 18.59 -6.09
CA LEU A 433 1.39 19.14 -6.59
C LEU A 433 1.50 20.59 -7.06
N ALA A 434 2.37 21.38 -6.44
CA ALA A 434 2.47 22.83 -6.63
C ALA A 434 3.38 23.26 -7.80
N GLN A 435 3.77 22.33 -8.68
CA GLN A 435 4.64 22.62 -9.81
C GLN A 435 3.95 23.50 -10.88
N PRO A 436 4.72 24.32 -11.62
CA PRO A 436 4.20 25.18 -12.69
C PRO A 436 3.89 24.43 -14.01
N PHE A 437 4.01 23.11 -14.01
CA PHE A 437 3.63 22.20 -15.09
C PHE A 437 2.59 21.18 -14.57
N PRO A 438 1.84 20.49 -15.44
CA PRO A 438 0.84 19.50 -15.00
C PRO A 438 1.49 18.28 -14.30
N SER A 439 1.76 18.40 -13.01
CA SER A 439 2.39 17.36 -12.19
C SER A 439 1.34 16.56 -11.41
N VAL A 440 1.23 15.26 -11.66
CA VAL A 440 0.27 14.35 -11.02
C VAL A 440 1.06 13.33 -10.19
N PRO A 441 1.16 13.49 -8.85
CA PRO A 441 1.83 12.50 -8.04
C PRO A 441 1.04 11.18 -7.98
N LEU A 442 1.76 10.08 -8.11
CA LEU A 442 1.28 8.76 -7.75
C LEU A 442 1.58 8.53 -6.27
N ILE A 443 0.55 8.26 -5.49
CA ILE A 443 0.64 7.81 -4.10
C ILE A 443 0.49 6.29 -4.04
N GLY A 444 1.22 5.63 -3.14
CA GLY A 444 1.23 4.17 -3.01
C GLY A 444 0.95 3.70 -1.57
N PRO A 445 -0.22 4.04 -0.98
CA PRO A 445 -0.59 3.55 0.33
C PRO A 445 -0.86 2.05 0.29
N ARG A 446 -0.52 1.34 1.37
CA ARG A 446 -0.81 -0.07 1.60
C ARG A 446 -1.95 -0.28 2.60
N THR A 447 -2.25 0.74 3.38
CA THR A 447 -3.30 0.74 4.42
C THR A 447 -4.20 1.96 4.26
N LEU A 448 -5.35 1.94 4.93
CA LEU A 448 -6.23 3.11 5.00
C LEU A 448 -5.53 4.29 5.68
N ASP A 449 -4.80 4.04 6.77
CA ASP A 449 -4.06 5.09 7.48
C ASP A 449 -3.03 5.77 6.58
N GLU A 450 -2.29 5.01 5.76
CA GLU A 450 -1.33 5.58 4.80
C GLU A 450 -2.02 6.38 3.68
N LEU A 451 -3.21 5.95 3.25
CA LEU A 451 -4.02 6.71 2.29
C LEU A 451 -4.47 8.02 2.92
N GLU A 452 -5.12 7.96 4.08
CA GLU A 452 -5.59 9.14 4.82
C GLU A 452 -4.44 10.11 5.10
N ASP A 453 -3.27 9.61 5.53
CA ASP A 453 -2.07 10.41 5.75
C ASP A 453 -1.59 11.09 4.47
N SER A 454 -1.56 10.37 3.34
CA SER A 454 -1.18 10.96 2.04
C SER A 454 -2.15 12.06 1.61
N LEU A 455 -3.45 11.90 1.85
CA LEU A 455 -4.46 12.90 1.48
C LEU A 455 -4.36 14.20 2.32
N ARG A 456 -3.75 14.17 3.51
CA ARG A 456 -3.51 15.39 4.32
C ARG A 456 -2.62 16.42 3.63
N ALA A 457 -1.85 16.02 2.61
CA ALA A 457 -1.08 16.92 1.76
C ALA A 457 -1.95 17.88 0.94
N LEU A 458 -3.19 17.50 0.62
CA LEU A 458 -4.09 18.29 -0.23
C LEU A 458 -4.56 19.60 0.42
N ASP A 459 -4.49 19.65 1.76
CA ASP A 459 -4.79 20.84 2.57
C ASP A 459 -3.69 21.91 2.47
N ILE A 460 -2.49 21.55 2.01
CA ILE A 460 -1.34 22.46 1.95
C ILE A 460 -1.36 23.18 0.60
N LYS A 461 -1.36 24.51 0.64
CA LYS A 461 -1.20 25.38 -0.54
C LYS A 461 0.17 26.03 -0.48
N LEU A 462 1.08 25.59 -1.34
CA LEU A 462 2.40 26.18 -1.47
C LEU A 462 2.37 27.27 -2.53
N SER A 463 2.92 28.44 -2.20
CA SER A 463 3.20 29.49 -3.17
C SER A 463 4.42 29.12 -4.02
N PRO A 464 4.65 29.80 -5.16
CA PRO A 464 5.88 29.65 -5.93
C PRO A 464 7.16 29.91 -5.09
N GLU A 465 7.09 30.84 -4.13
CA GLU A 465 8.18 31.14 -3.21
C GLU A 465 8.45 29.98 -2.24
N ASP A 466 7.40 29.34 -1.70
CA ASP A 466 7.53 28.15 -0.86
C ASP A 466 8.16 26.99 -1.64
N VAL A 467 7.73 26.76 -2.88
CA VAL A 467 8.28 25.72 -3.77
C VAL A 467 9.77 25.97 -4.02
N ALA A 468 10.16 27.21 -4.36
CA ALA A 468 11.55 27.57 -4.59
C ALA A 468 12.41 27.44 -3.32
N TRP A 469 11.88 27.88 -2.17
CA TRP A 469 12.57 27.76 -0.88
C TRP A 469 12.76 26.30 -0.45
N LEU A 470 11.74 25.46 -0.59
CA LEU A 470 11.84 24.03 -0.29
C LEU A 470 12.96 23.37 -1.12
N ASP A 471 13.05 23.72 -2.40
CA ASP A 471 14.02 23.11 -3.32
C ASP A 471 15.45 23.59 -3.07
N ASN A 472 15.65 24.91 -2.99
CA ASN A 472 16.96 25.54 -3.05
C ASN A 472 17.46 26.09 -1.71
N GLY A 473 16.57 26.24 -0.73
CA GLY A 473 16.84 26.98 0.51
C GLY A 473 16.88 28.50 0.28
N PRO A 474 17.29 29.28 1.30
CA PRO A 474 17.50 30.71 1.11
C PRO A 474 18.54 30.92 0.01
N GLU A 475 18.29 31.87 -0.91
CA GLU A 475 19.31 32.25 -1.88
C GLU A 475 20.62 32.51 -1.15
N ARG A 476 21.65 31.71 -1.43
CA ARG A 476 23.01 32.12 -1.09
C ARG A 476 23.25 33.36 -1.91
N ARG A 477 23.11 34.54 -1.29
CA ARG A 477 23.68 35.78 -1.81
C ARG A 477 25.13 35.45 -2.11
N ARG A 478 25.48 35.31 -3.38
CA ARG A 478 26.87 35.23 -3.80
C ARG A 478 27.49 36.54 -3.30
N ALA A 479 28.46 36.41 -2.38
CA ALA A 479 29.22 37.53 -1.84
C ALA A 479 30.03 38.20 -2.95
#